data_AF-A0A1V5W0T7-F1
#
_entry.id   AF-A0A1V5W0T7-F1
#
_cell.length_a   1.000
_cell.length_b   1.000
_cell.length_c   1.000
_cell.angle_alpha   90.00
_cell.angle_beta   90.00
_cell.angle_gamma   90.00
#
_symmetry.space_group_name_H-M   'P 1'
#
loop_
_entity.id
_entity.type
_entity.pdbx_description
1 polymer ?
#
loop_
_entity_poly.entity_id
_entity_poly.type
_entity_poly.pdbx_seq_one_letter_code
_entity_poly.pdbx_strand_id
1 'polypeptide(L)'
;MLRGWAKELLVTSSVVLARFIELVLWRFIPVVNTSLKTLSETKPQEWFYVRFGIFVVIVCFGYATTKISTALGAKARKDKLQDSLLGFFLGALNGFLIAGVVWGFLADPGLNYGIWHITPPTTAFAQDLLRYLPLSWMTDEILFVSIALAFTLVLIVFV
;
A
#
# COMPACT_ATOMS: atom_id res chain seq x y z
N MET A 1 0.46 -3.63 -24.92
CA MET A 1 -0.40 -3.71 -23.73
C MET A 1 0.26 -4.62 -22.71
N LEU A 2 0.59 -4.08 -21.54
CA LEU A 2 0.80 -4.91 -20.36
C LEU A 2 -0.48 -5.73 -20.15
N ARG A 3 -0.32 -7.04 -19.94
CA ARG A 3 -1.45 -7.91 -19.60
C ARG A 3 -2.19 -7.33 -18.40
N GLY A 4 -3.49 -7.55 -18.32
CA GLY A 4 -4.32 -7.04 -17.22
C GLY A 4 -3.75 -7.35 -15.83
N TRP A 5 -2.99 -8.43 -15.68
CA TRP A 5 -2.28 -8.73 -14.44
C TRP A 5 -1.00 -7.93 -14.21
N ALA A 6 -0.25 -7.60 -15.26
CA ALA A 6 1.03 -6.92 -15.10
C ALA A 6 0.83 -5.47 -14.63
N LYS A 7 -0.24 -4.79 -15.09
CA LYS A 7 -0.62 -3.49 -14.51
C LYS A 7 -0.93 -3.59 -13.00
N GLU A 8 -1.65 -4.64 -12.58
CA GLU A 8 -2.03 -4.82 -11.18
C GLU A 8 -0.79 -5.15 -10.33
N LEU A 9 0.17 -5.90 -10.89
CA LEU A 9 1.46 -6.17 -10.25
C LEU A 9 2.26 -4.89 -9.97
N LEU A 10 2.24 -3.92 -10.90
CA LEU A 10 2.92 -2.63 -10.71
C LEU A 10 2.28 -1.84 -9.57
N VAL A 11 0.95 -1.91 -9.44
CA VAL A 11 0.21 -1.32 -8.31
C VAL A 11 0.52 -2.03 -7.00
N THR A 12 0.59 -3.38 -6.98
CA THR A 12 1.02 -4.12 -5.79
C THR A 12 2.39 -3.63 -5.33
N SER A 13 3.31 -3.45 -6.28
CA SER A 13 4.67 -2.98 -6.04
C SER A 13 4.70 -1.55 -5.47
N SER A 14 3.79 -0.66 -5.91
CA SER A 14 3.71 0.70 -5.35
C SER A 14 3.19 0.70 -3.91
N VAL A 15 2.27 -0.20 -3.54
CA VAL A 15 1.81 -0.34 -2.16
C VAL A 15 2.95 -0.79 -1.25
N VAL A 16 3.73 -1.79 -1.69
CA VAL A 16 4.92 -2.25 -0.96
C VAL A 16 5.95 -1.13 -0.83
N LEU A 17 6.22 -0.39 -1.92
CA LEU A 17 7.12 0.75 -1.92
C LEU A 17 6.65 1.86 -0.96
N ALA A 18 5.34 2.15 -0.91
CA ALA A 18 4.79 3.14 -0.01
C ALA A 18 5.02 2.78 1.46
N ARG A 19 4.75 1.52 1.82
CA ARG A 19 5.05 1.00 3.17
C ARG A 19 6.53 1.04 3.49
N PHE A 20 7.38 0.68 2.53
CA PHE A 20 8.83 0.71 2.68
C PHE A 20 9.37 2.14 2.89
N ILE A 21 8.87 3.11 2.13
CA ILE A 21 9.25 4.52 2.30
C ILE A 21 8.85 5.03 3.68
N GLU A 22 7.65 4.69 4.18
CA GLU A 22 7.27 5.03 5.55
C GLU A 22 8.26 4.43 6.57
N LEU A 23 8.62 3.15 6.43
CA LEU A 23 9.62 2.51 7.29
C LEU A 23 10.96 3.25 7.26
N VAL A 24 11.41 3.65 6.07
CA VAL A 24 12.67 4.41 5.89
C VAL A 24 12.62 5.75 6.60
N LEU A 25 11.56 6.53 6.38
CA LEU A 25 11.36 7.82 7.03
C LEU A 25 11.25 7.68 8.56
N TRP A 26 10.56 6.65 9.03
CA TRP A 26 10.32 6.41 10.44
C TRP A 26 11.54 5.93 11.22
N ARG A 27 12.36 5.06 10.61
CA ARG A 27 13.43 4.34 11.33
C ARG A 27 14.82 4.82 10.96
N PHE A 28 15.08 5.12 9.70
CA PHE A 28 16.44 5.23 9.18
C PHE A 28 16.92 6.65 8.89
N ILE A 29 16.05 7.63 8.61
CA ILE A 29 16.46 9.00 8.29
C ILE A 29 16.46 9.89 9.56
N PRO A 30 17.62 10.23 10.17
CA PRO A 30 17.66 10.92 11.47
C PRO A 30 17.06 12.32 11.44
N VAL A 31 17.18 13.01 10.29
CA VAL A 31 16.68 14.37 10.09
C VAL A 31 15.15 14.45 10.25
N VAL A 32 14.43 13.40 9.86
CA VAL A 32 12.96 13.39 9.90
C VAL A 32 12.42 12.45 10.98
N ASN A 33 13.10 11.36 11.33
CA ASN A 33 12.56 10.33 12.23
C ASN A 33 12.18 10.89 13.61
N THR A 34 12.97 11.81 14.15
CA THR A 34 12.77 12.36 15.49
C THR A 34 11.53 13.25 15.47
N SER A 35 11.42 14.11 14.46
CA SER A 35 10.24 14.95 14.24
C SER A 35 8.98 14.13 14.01
N LEU A 36 9.06 13.04 13.23
CA LEU A 36 7.91 12.15 12.96
C LEU A 36 7.46 11.39 14.20
N LYS A 37 8.39 10.89 15.02
CA LYS A 37 8.08 10.23 16.30
C LYS A 37 7.42 11.20 17.27
N THR A 38 8.00 12.38 17.46
CA THR A 38 7.40 13.43 18.28
C THR A 38 6.00 13.83 17.77
N LEU A 39 5.81 13.91 16.45
CA LEU A 39 4.49 14.19 15.86
C LEU A 39 3.49 13.08 16.19
N SER A 40 3.89 11.81 16.07
CA SER A 40 3.02 10.67 16.37
C SER A 40 2.54 10.65 17.83
N GLU A 41 3.38 11.08 18.77
CA GLU A 41 3.07 11.08 20.21
C GLU A 41 2.26 12.31 20.60
N THR A 42 2.57 13.49 20.04
CA THR A 42 1.96 14.76 20.45
C THR A 42 0.72 15.13 19.64
N LYS A 43 0.67 14.76 18.37
CA LYS A 43 -0.40 15.10 17.40
C LYS A 43 -0.70 13.91 16.50
N PRO A 44 -1.30 12.84 17.04
CA PRO A 44 -1.56 11.60 16.30
C PRO A 44 -2.44 11.80 15.05
N GLN A 45 -3.35 12.77 15.07
CA GLN A 45 -4.18 13.10 13.90
C GLN A 45 -3.36 13.67 12.73
N GLU A 46 -2.42 14.56 13.02
CA GLU A 46 -1.51 15.11 12.00
C GLU A 46 -0.59 14.01 11.45
N TRP A 47 -0.11 13.13 12.32
CA TRP A 47 0.67 11.97 11.93
C TRP A 47 -0.08 11.05 10.95
N PHE A 48 -1.37 10.78 11.21
CA PHE A 48 -2.21 10.05 10.26
C PHE A 48 -2.23 10.70 8.88
N TYR A 49 -2.48 12.00 8.77
CA TYR A 49 -2.57 12.69 7.48
C TYR A 49 -1.24 12.66 6.71
N VAL A 50 -0.11 12.75 7.40
CA VAL A 50 1.22 12.62 6.78
C VAL A 50 1.41 11.23 6.16
N ARG A 51 1.19 10.16 6.93
CA ARG A 51 1.34 8.77 6.43
C ARG A 51 0.35 8.47 5.32
N PHE A 52 -0.91 8.85 5.53
CA PHE A 52 -1.98 8.63 4.57
C PHE A 52 -1.69 9.39 3.26
N GLY A 53 -1.23 10.63 3.34
CA GLY A 53 -0.84 11.43 2.18
C GLY A 53 0.30 10.80 1.38
N ILE A 54 1.40 10.43 2.05
CA ILE A 54 2.54 9.74 1.41
C ILE A 54 2.07 8.45 0.73
N PHE A 55 1.28 7.65 1.45
CA PHE A 55 0.75 6.38 0.95
C PHE A 55 -0.11 6.58 -0.30
N VAL A 56 -1.09 7.48 -0.24
CA VAL A 56 -1.98 7.77 -1.37
C VAL A 56 -1.21 8.30 -2.57
N VAL A 57 -0.26 9.22 -2.39
CA VAL A 57 0.54 9.77 -3.50
C VAL A 57 1.30 8.66 -4.23
N ILE A 58 1.97 7.77 -3.49
CA ILE A 58 2.77 6.69 -4.09
C ILE A 58 1.87 5.67 -4.79
N VAL A 59 0.76 5.26 -4.16
CA VAL A 59 -0.20 4.33 -4.77
C VAL A 59 -0.83 4.92 -6.03
N CYS A 60 -1.21 6.20 -5.99
CA CYS A 60 -1.70 6.94 -7.15
C CYS A 60 -0.68 6.97 -8.30
N PHE A 61 0.61 7.19 -8.01
CA PHE A 61 1.65 7.08 -9.04
C PHE A 61 1.78 5.67 -9.60
N GLY A 62 1.63 4.63 -8.78
CA GLY A 62 1.53 3.25 -9.28
C GLY A 62 0.43 3.11 -10.32
N TYR A 63 -0.78 3.59 -10.04
CA TYR A 63 -1.89 3.57 -11.00
C TYR A 63 -1.66 4.48 -12.21
N ALA A 64 -1.13 5.69 -12.02
CA ALA A 64 -0.90 6.63 -13.11
C ALA A 64 0.11 6.10 -14.14
N THR A 65 1.22 5.51 -13.68
CA THR A 65 2.24 4.91 -14.53
C THR A 65 1.69 3.78 -15.41
N THR A 66 0.79 2.94 -14.87
CA THR A 66 0.16 1.88 -15.67
C THR A 66 -0.70 2.44 -16.80
N LYS A 67 -1.46 3.53 -16.56
CA LYS A 67 -2.32 4.14 -17.58
C LYS A 67 -1.51 4.74 -18.74
N ILE A 68 -0.41 5.43 -18.42
CA ILE A 68 0.47 6.03 -19.43
C ILE A 68 1.13 4.95 -20.30
N SER A 69 1.61 3.86 -19.69
CA SER A 69 2.21 2.73 -20.44
C SER A 69 1.21 2.03 -21.37
N THR A 70 -0.08 1.99 -21.02
CA THR A 70 -1.11 1.37 -21.87
C THR A 70 -1.51 2.19 -23.10
N ALA A 71 -1.37 3.53 -23.08
CA ALA A 71 -1.79 4.41 -24.16
C ALA A 71 -0.90 4.35 -25.42
N LEU A 72 0.34 3.87 -25.29
CA LEU A 72 1.35 3.86 -26.37
C LEU A 72 1.39 2.56 -27.19
N GLY A 73 0.58 1.54 -26.87
CA GLY A 73 0.71 0.19 -27.44
C GLY A 73 -0.58 -0.38 -28.01
N ALA A 74 -1.01 0.09 -29.17
CA ALA A 74 -2.18 -0.39 -29.91
C ALA A 74 -1.93 -1.77 -30.56
N LYS A 75 -2.52 -2.83 -30.00
CA LYS A 75 -3.13 -3.96 -30.74
C LYS A 75 -3.80 -4.93 -29.77
N ALA A 76 -5.13 -4.98 -29.82
CA ALA A 76 -5.94 -5.95 -29.11
C ALA A 76 -5.60 -7.37 -29.61
N ARG A 77 -4.86 -8.13 -28.82
CA ARG A 77 -4.70 -9.58 -28.99
C ARG A 77 -5.71 -10.23 -28.03
N LYS A 78 -6.42 -11.27 -28.49
CA LYS A 78 -7.38 -12.02 -27.65
C LYS A 78 -6.72 -12.42 -26.33
N ASP A 79 -7.17 -11.82 -25.23
CA ASP A 79 -6.71 -12.16 -23.89
C ASP A 79 -7.12 -13.59 -23.57
N LYS A 80 -6.17 -14.40 -23.08
CA LYS A 80 -6.47 -15.74 -22.58
C LYS A 80 -7.21 -15.61 -21.24
N LEU A 81 -8.21 -16.46 -20.99
CA LEU A 81 -8.94 -16.49 -19.70
C LEU A 81 -8.01 -16.50 -18.48
N GLN A 82 -6.86 -17.16 -18.59
CA GLN A 82 -5.82 -17.18 -17.56
C GLN A 82 -5.27 -15.78 -17.22
N ASP A 83 -5.00 -14.95 -18.23
CA ASP A 83 -4.46 -13.59 -18.02
C ASP A 83 -5.51 -12.68 -17.36
N SER A 84 -6.80 -12.91 -17.66
CA SER A 84 -7.92 -12.20 -17.05
C SER A 84 -8.13 -12.62 -15.58
N LEU A 85 -8.08 -13.93 -15.28
CA LEU A 85 -8.23 -14.45 -13.92
C LEU A 85 -7.09 -13.97 -13.01
N LEU A 86 -5.85 -13.95 -13.52
CA LEU A 86 -4.70 -13.48 -12.76
C LEU A 86 -4.80 -11.96 -12.49
N GLY A 87 -5.30 -11.20 -13.47
CA GLY A 87 -5.60 -9.77 -13.29
C GLY A 87 -6.69 -9.52 -12.25
N PHE A 88 -7.75 -10.34 -12.24
CA PHE A 88 -8.80 -10.25 -11.22
C PHE A 88 -8.25 -10.52 -9.81
N PHE A 89 -7.47 -11.60 -9.65
CA PHE A 89 -6.88 -11.94 -8.35
C PHE A 89 -5.94 -10.84 -7.85
N LEU A 90 -5.05 -10.33 -8.71
CA LEU A 90 -4.16 -9.23 -8.32
C LEU A 90 -4.92 -7.93 -8.04
N GLY A 91 -6.02 -7.66 -8.76
CA GLY A 91 -6.90 -6.53 -8.46
C GLY A 91 -7.53 -6.65 -7.08
N ALA A 92 -8.02 -7.84 -6.71
CA ALA A 92 -8.55 -8.11 -5.38
C ALA A 92 -7.48 -7.98 -4.30
N LEU A 93 -6.27 -8.50 -4.56
CA LEU A 93 -5.11 -8.34 -3.67
C LEU A 93 -4.76 -6.86 -3.47
N ASN A 94 -4.72 -6.06 -4.54
CA ASN A 94 -4.47 -4.63 -4.46
C ASN A 94 -5.54 -3.92 -3.64
N GLY A 95 -6.82 -4.24 -3.86
CA GLY A 95 -7.93 -3.71 -3.07
C GLY A 95 -7.75 -4.02 -1.58
N PHE A 96 -7.44 -5.26 -1.24
CA PHE A 96 -7.16 -5.68 0.13
C PHE A 96 -5.94 -4.96 0.73
N LEU A 97 -4.84 -4.86 0.00
CA LEU A 97 -3.62 -4.21 0.48
C LEU A 97 -3.86 -2.71 0.73
N ILE A 98 -4.47 -2.01 -0.23
CA ILE A 98 -4.74 -0.57 -0.13
C ILE A 98 -5.72 -0.29 1.00
N ALA A 99 -6.90 -0.93 0.96
CA ALA A 99 -7.94 -0.72 1.97
C ALA A 99 -7.45 -1.14 3.35
N GLY A 100 -6.68 -2.23 3.44
CA GLY A 100 -6.18 -2.74 4.70
C GLY A 100 -5.07 -1.89 5.32
N VAL A 101 -4.19 -1.26 4.53
CA VAL A 101 -3.24 -0.27 5.06
C VAL A 101 -3.98 0.98 5.55
N VAL A 102 -4.91 1.50 4.75
CA VAL A 102 -5.70 2.69 5.13
C VAL A 102 -6.50 2.43 6.41
N TRP A 103 -7.16 1.27 6.50
CA TRP A 103 -7.85 0.86 7.72
C TRP A 103 -6.87 0.70 8.88
N GLY A 104 -5.71 0.09 8.66
CA GLY A 104 -4.67 -0.01 9.68
C GLY A 104 -4.27 1.36 10.25
N PHE A 105 -4.15 2.39 9.43
CA PHE A 105 -3.88 3.75 9.90
C PHE A 105 -5.02 4.31 10.76
N LEU A 106 -6.27 4.06 10.37
CA LEU A 106 -7.45 4.52 11.11
C LEU A 106 -7.64 3.79 12.44
N ALA A 107 -7.18 2.55 12.52
CA ALA A 107 -7.25 1.71 13.73
C ALA A 107 -6.16 2.03 14.77
N ASP A 108 -5.30 3.02 14.50
CA ASP A 108 -4.27 3.46 15.44
C ASP A 108 -4.92 3.97 16.75
N PRO A 109 -4.63 3.34 17.91
CA PRO A 109 -5.19 3.76 19.20
C PRO A 109 -4.89 5.22 19.54
N GLY A 110 -3.76 5.76 19.07
CA GLY A 110 -3.37 7.16 19.30
C GLY A 110 -4.36 8.16 18.69
N LEU A 111 -5.12 7.77 17.66
CA LEU A 111 -6.13 8.63 17.04
C LEU A 111 -7.36 8.84 17.91
N ASN A 112 -7.59 7.98 18.90
CA ASN A 112 -8.83 7.92 19.68
C ASN A 112 -10.08 7.98 18.79
N TYR A 113 -9.99 7.45 17.57
CA TYR A 113 -11.03 7.50 16.54
C TYR A 113 -11.55 8.91 16.21
N GLY A 114 -10.76 9.96 16.46
CA GLY A 114 -11.15 11.35 16.22
C GLY A 114 -11.13 11.80 14.76
N ILE A 115 -10.94 10.88 13.81
CA ILE A 115 -10.88 11.16 12.37
C ILE A 115 -12.14 10.63 11.71
N TRP A 116 -12.78 11.49 10.90
CA TRP A 116 -13.95 11.16 10.08
C TRP A 116 -15.14 10.56 10.85
N HIS A 117 -15.28 10.88 12.14
CA HIS A 117 -16.34 10.35 13.01
C HIS A 117 -16.43 8.81 13.04
N ILE A 118 -15.31 8.14 12.78
CA ILE A 118 -15.22 6.69 12.90
C ILE A 118 -15.31 6.34 14.38
N THR A 119 -15.83 5.16 14.70
CA THR A 119 -15.91 4.67 16.08
C THR A 119 -15.06 3.41 16.25
N PRO A 120 -14.54 3.15 17.46
CA PRO A 120 -13.81 1.93 17.72
C PRO A 120 -14.63 0.68 17.45
N PRO A 121 -13.99 -0.42 17.01
CA PRO A 121 -14.64 -1.71 16.96
C PRO A 121 -15.09 -2.12 18.37
N THR A 122 -16.40 -2.31 18.52
CA THR A 122 -17.06 -2.61 19.81
C THR A 122 -17.10 -4.11 20.12
N THR A 123 -16.85 -4.98 19.13
CA THR A 123 -16.87 -6.44 19.29
C THR A 123 -15.47 -7.03 19.26
N ALA A 124 -15.26 -8.11 20.03
CA ALA A 124 -13.98 -8.83 20.06
C ALA A 124 -13.58 -9.36 18.68
N PHE A 125 -14.56 -9.82 17.88
CA PHE A 125 -14.31 -10.28 16.51
C PHE A 125 -13.76 -9.15 15.62
N ALA A 126 -14.34 -7.95 15.69
CA ALA A 126 -13.88 -6.82 14.87
C ALA A 126 -12.47 -6.35 15.28
N GLN A 127 -12.14 -6.43 16.57
CA GLN A 127 -10.77 -6.17 17.06
C GLN A 127 -9.78 -7.23 16.57
N ASP A 128 -10.20 -8.50 16.54
CA ASP A 128 -9.39 -9.63 16.06
C ASP A 128 -8.96 -9.41 14.59
N LEU A 129 -9.86 -8.87 13.76
CA LEU A 129 -9.61 -8.64 12.33
C LEU A 129 -8.40 -7.73 12.04
N LEU A 130 -8.03 -6.85 12.96
CA LEU A 130 -6.91 -5.93 12.79
C LEU A 130 -5.57 -6.67 12.58
N ARG A 131 -5.43 -7.89 13.09
CA ARG A 131 -4.21 -8.73 12.92
C ARG A 131 -4.02 -9.27 11.51
N TYR A 132 -5.05 -9.21 10.68
CA TYR A 132 -4.97 -9.66 9.29
C TYR A 132 -4.68 -8.49 8.35
N LEU A 133 -4.78 -7.25 8.84
CA LEU A 133 -4.53 -6.08 8.02
C LEU A 133 -3.05 -6.02 7.61
N PRO A 134 -2.74 -5.59 6.37
CA PRO A 134 -1.39 -5.43 5.88
C PRO A 134 -0.45 -4.69 6.82
N LEU A 135 -0.94 -3.66 7.51
CA LEU A 135 -0.13 -2.89 8.44
C LEU A 135 0.43 -3.73 9.61
N SER A 136 -0.25 -4.81 10.00
CA SER A 136 0.13 -5.65 11.14
C SER A 136 1.23 -6.67 10.83
N TRP A 137 1.32 -7.13 9.58
CA TRP A 137 2.29 -8.15 9.15
C TRP A 137 3.31 -7.63 8.12
N MET A 138 3.08 -6.49 7.47
CA MET A 138 4.11 -5.79 6.68
C MET A 138 5.04 -5.00 7.61
N THR A 139 5.71 -5.72 8.51
CA THR A 139 6.72 -5.20 9.44
C THR A 139 8.11 -5.21 8.80
N ASP A 140 9.10 -4.69 9.52
CA ASP A 140 10.45 -4.39 9.02
C ASP A 140 11.05 -5.49 8.13
N GLU A 141 11.19 -6.72 8.64
CA GLU A 141 11.83 -7.83 7.93
C GLU A 141 11.04 -8.20 6.66
N ILE A 142 9.71 -8.27 6.78
CA ILE A 142 8.82 -8.63 5.68
C ILE A 142 8.83 -7.54 4.61
N LEU A 143 8.94 -6.26 4.99
CA LEU A 143 9.04 -5.14 4.06
C LEU A 143 10.34 -5.17 3.26
N PHE A 144 11.48 -5.46 3.89
CA PHE A 144 12.75 -5.61 3.18
C PHE A 144 12.72 -6.72 2.13
N VAL A 145 12.13 -7.88 2.48
CA VAL A 145 11.97 -8.99 1.54
C VAL A 145 10.97 -8.63 0.44
N SER A 146 9.84 -8.03 0.81
CA SER A 146 8.77 -7.65 -0.13
C SER A 146 9.23 -6.62 -1.15
N ILE A 147 10.02 -5.63 -0.73
CA ILE A 147 10.53 -4.60 -1.65
C ILE A 147 11.54 -5.18 -2.64
N ALA A 148 12.43 -6.07 -2.17
CA ALA A 148 13.36 -6.78 -3.05
C ALA A 148 12.60 -7.62 -4.09
N LEU A 149 11.58 -8.38 -3.65
CA LEU A 149 10.72 -9.16 -4.53
C LEU A 149 9.96 -8.28 -5.53
N ALA A 150 9.38 -7.17 -5.07
CA ALA A 150 8.66 -6.23 -5.92
C ALA A 150 9.57 -5.66 -7.02
N PHE A 151 10.80 -5.25 -6.66
CA PHE A 151 11.77 -4.79 -7.66
C PHE A 151 12.18 -5.89 -8.63
N THR A 152 12.47 -7.10 -8.16
CA THR A 152 12.79 -8.24 -9.04
C THR A 152 11.67 -8.53 -10.03
N LEU A 153 10.41 -8.55 -9.56
CA LEU A 153 9.25 -8.77 -10.41
C LEU A 153 9.05 -7.64 -11.43
N VAL A 154 9.26 -6.38 -11.03
CA VAL A 154 9.21 -5.25 -11.96
C VAL A 154 10.32 -5.33 -13.01
N LEU A 155 11.55 -5.69 -12.63
CA LEU A 155 12.63 -5.88 -13.59
C LEU A 155 12.29 -6.98 -14.60
N ILE A 156 11.91 -8.18 -14.14
CA ILE A 156 11.63 -9.33 -15.01
C ILE A 156 10.47 -9.06 -15.98
N VAL A 157 9.43 -8.36 -15.53
CA VAL A 157 8.20 -8.19 -16.32
C VAL A 157 8.26 -6.99 -17.26
N PHE A 158 9.06 -5.95 -16.93
CA PHE A 158 9.01 -4.67 -17.62
C PHE A 158 10.34 -4.19 -18.23
N VAL A 159 11.48 -4.78 -17.83
CA VAL A 159 12.83 -4.42 -18.32
C VAL A 159 13.41 -5.57 -19.12
#